data_AF-A0A0B5AST4-F1
#
_entry.id   AF-A0A0B5AST4-F1
#
_cell.length_a   1.000
_cell.length_b   1.000
_cell.length_c   1.000
_cell.angle_alpha   90.00
_cell.angle_beta   90.00
_cell.angle_gamma   90.00
#
_symmetry.space_group_name_H-M   'P 1'
#
loop_
_entity.id
_entity.type
_entity.pdbx_description
1 polymer ?
#
loop_
_entity_poly.entity_id
_entity_poly.type
_entity_poly.pdbx_seq_one_letter_code
_entity_poly.pdbx_strand_id
1 'polypeptide(L)'
;MHVYHGSPAKFEVFDYTKVGTQGTTEGKGFYFTDAKRIAEGYGANGYLYTVEWLGKKSLSSDAFTITPEQFRKYLIELDKKTDYLSNYGEVDFEGLERVLSYAMEGDYESSENDVDLISGVINASGDIHTTVTLLHKMFGYDSIITGAEWGGEQTIYIALIHDAFRIVDVTKL
;
A
#
# COMPACT_ATOMS: atom_id res chain seq x y z
N MET A 1 -5.66 12.45 14.16
CA MET A 1 -4.90 13.65 13.72
C MET A 1 -5.33 14.02 12.30
N HIS A 2 -5.01 15.22 11.81
CA HIS A 2 -5.32 15.60 10.42
C HIS A 2 -4.08 15.52 9.52
N VAL A 3 -4.27 14.97 8.33
CA VAL A 3 -3.30 14.90 7.22
C VAL A 3 -3.98 15.42 5.94
N TYR A 4 -3.19 15.67 4.90
CA TYR A 4 -3.64 16.40 3.72
C TYR A 4 -3.32 15.65 2.42
N HIS A 5 -4.22 15.75 1.45
CA HIS A 5 -4.00 15.29 0.07
C HIS A 5 -4.37 16.41 -0.90
N GLY A 6 -3.55 16.62 -1.92
CA GLY A 6 -3.82 17.56 -3.00
C GLY A 6 -4.16 16.84 -4.29
N SER A 7 -5.17 17.31 -5.01
CA SER A 7 -5.50 16.78 -6.33
C SER A 7 -5.99 17.87 -7.28
N PRO A 8 -5.65 17.80 -8.57
CA PRO A 8 -6.26 18.67 -9.58
C PRO A 8 -7.75 18.38 -9.80
N ALA A 9 -8.25 17.22 -9.35
CA ALA A 9 -9.63 16.78 -9.55
C ALA A 9 -10.43 16.73 -8.24
N LYS A 10 -11.74 16.99 -8.34
CA LYS A 10 -12.68 16.75 -7.24
C LYS A 10 -13.20 15.31 -7.31
N PHE A 11 -13.18 14.60 -6.20
CA PHE A 11 -13.73 13.26 -6.04
C PHE A 11 -14.24 13.07 -4.61
N GLU A 12 -15.08 12.06 -4.41
CA GLU A 12 -15.65 11.73 -3.09
C GLU A 12 -15.00 10.48 -2.48
N VAL A 13 -14.38 9.65 -3.31
CA VAL A 13 -13.76 8.38 -2.91
C VAL A 13 -12.40 8.25 -3.58
N PHE A 14 -11.40 7.80 -2.80
CA PHE A 14 -10.10 7.42 -3.32
C PHE A 14 -10.22 6.10 -4.09
N ASP A 15 -9.82 6.08 -5.35
CA ASP A 15 -9.96 4.93 -6.23
C ASP A 15 -8.62 4.19 -6.36
N TYR A 16 -8.62 2.89 -6.05
CA TYR A 16 -7.44 2.02 -6.17
C TYR A 16 -6.83 2.03 -7.58
N THR A 17 -7.63 2.23 -8.62
CA THR A 17 -7.14 2.32 -10.02
C THR A 17 -6.30 3.57 -10.29
N LYS A 18 -6.27 4.54 -9.35
CA LYS A 18 -5.47 5.76 -9.44
C LYS A 18 -4.17 5.67 -8.64
N VAL A 19 -3.95 4.59 -7.88
CA VAL A 19 -2.73 4.41 -7.10
C VAL A 19 -1.53 4.26 -8.04
N GLY A 20 -0.43 4.92 -7.69
CA GLY A 20 0.81 4.91 -8.45
C GLY A 20 0.88 5.91 -9.61
N THR A 21 -0.12 6.78 -9.78
CA THR A 21 -0.11 7.81 -10.84
C THR A 21 0.83 9.00 -10.56
N GLN A 22 1.22 9.23 -9.30
CA GLN A 22 2.01 10.40 -8.88
C GLN A 22 3.23 10.03 -8.00
N GLY A 23 3.57 8.75 -7.89
CA GLY A 23 4.68 8.25 -7.07
C GLY A 23 4.35 6.94 -6.36
N THR A 24 5.37 6.12 -6.15
CA THR A 24 5.30 4.84 -5.41
C THR A 24 6.56 4.56 -4.59
N THR A 25 7.44 5.57 -4.42
CA THR A 25 8.78 5.38 -3.83
C THR A 25 8.68 4.90 -2.38
N GLU A 26 7.75 5.46 -1.62
CA GLU A 26 7.51 5.16 -0.20
C GLU A 26 6.50 4.01 0.00
N GLY A 27 6.12 3.32 -1.08
CA GLY A 27 5.13 2.26 -1.10
C GLY A 27 3.90 2.59 -1.96
N LYS A 28 2.88 1.74 -1.91
CA LYS A 28 1.68 1.88 -2.76
C LYS A 28 0.40 1.97 -1.94
N GLY A 29 -0.35 3.05 -2.16
CA GLY A 29 -1.67 3.27 -1.59
C GLY A 29 -2.12 4.71 -1.79
N PHE A 30 -3.01 5.19 -0.92
CA PHE A 30 -3.50 6.56 -0.96
C PHE A 30 -2.61 7.47 -0.12
N TYR A 31 -1.93 8.39 -0.79
CA TYR A 31 -0.92 9.26 -0.18
C TYR A 31 -1.52 10.48 0.50
N PHE A 32 -1.06 10.75 1.72
CA PHE A 32 -1.30 11.94 2.50
C PHE A 32 0.01 12.45 3.12
N THR A 33 0.02 13.71 3.52
CA THR A 33 1.16 14.35 4.21
C THR A 33 0.66 15.18 5.38
N ASP A 34 1.44 15.29 6.46
CA ASP A 34 1.19 16.26 7.53
C ASP A 34 1.55 17.70 7.12
N ALA A 35 2.35 17.87 6.07
CA ALA A 35 2.75 19.15 5.53
C ALA A 35 1.71 19.69 4.53
N LYS A 36 0.71 20.45 5.03
CA LYS A 36 -0.36 21.05 4.22
C LYS A 36 0.14 21.76 2.95
N ARG A 37 1.24 22.53 3.04
CA ARG A 37 1.84 23.25 1.91
C ARG A 37 2.26 22.30 0.77
N ILE A 38 2.76 21.11 1.08
CA ILE A 38 3.15 20.11 0.07
C ILE A 38 1.89 19.60 -0.64
N ALA A 39 0.84 19.24 0.12
CA ALA A 39 -0.43 18.84 -0.46
C ALA A 39 -1.04 19.95 -1.35
N GLU A 40 -1.00 21.21 -0.93
CA GLU A 40 -1.47 22.34 -1.76
C GLU A 40 -0.71 22.42 -3.10
N GLY A 41 0.58 22.07 -3.12
CA GLY A 41 1.37 21.97 -4.34
C GLY A 41 0.84 20.93 -5.34
N TYR A 42 0.51 19.72 -4.86
CA TYR A 42 -0.11 18.67 -5.71
C TYR A 42 -1.53 19.02 -6.16
N GLY A 43 -2.23 19.83 -5.37
CA GLY A 43 -3.57 20.32 -5.66
C GLY A 43 -3.62 21.65 -6.42
N ALA A 44 -2.52 22.15 -7.00
CA ALA A 44 -2.49 23.47 -7.62
C ALA A 44 -3.62 23.68 -8.65
N ASN A 45 -4.44 24.71 -8.45
CA ASN A 45 -5.68 25.01 -9.20
C ASN A 45 -6.81 23.96 -9.09
N GLY A 46 -6.70 23.05 -8.12
CA GLY A 46 -7.63 21.96 -7.85
C GLY A 46 -8.20 22.04 -6.44
N TYR A 47 -7.98 20.98 -5.66
CA TYR A 47 -8.62 20.76 -4.37
C TYR A 47 -7.61 20.26 -3.34
N LEU A 48 -7.78 20.76 -2.12
CA LEU A 48 -7.14 20.26 -0.91
C LEU A 48 -8.15 19.45 -0.11
N TYR A 49 -7.76 18.22 0.22
CA TYR A 49 -8.51 17.33 1.10
C TYR A 49 -7.88 17.39 2.48
N THR A 50 -8.67 17.72 3.50
CA THR A 50 -8.31 17.52 4.91
C THR A 50 -8.89 16.20 5.35
N VAL A 51 -8.03 15.34 5.90
CA VAL A 51 -8.34 13.95 6.18
C VAL A 51 -8.02 13.64 7.63
N GLU A 52 -8.95 13.03 8.34
CA GLU A 52 -8.69 12.41 9.63
C GLU A 52 -7.98 11.08 9.42
N TRP A 53 -6.79 10.97 9.97
CA TRP A 53 -6.01 9.73 9.95
C TRP A 53 -6.47 8.77 11.05
N LEU A 54 -6.78 7.53 10.65
CA LEU A 54 -7.31 6.46 11.49
C LEU A 54 -6.47 5.17 11.45
N GLY A 55 -5.40 5.13 10.66
CA GLY A 55 -4.51 3.97 10.52
C GLY A 55 -3.93 3.51 11.86
N LYS A 56 -3.85 2.19 12.06
CA LYS A 56 -3.50 1.56 13.34
C LYS A 56 -2.27 0.67 13.26
N LYS A 57 -2.03 0.03 12.12
CA LYS A 57 -0.95 -0.95 11.96
C LYS A 57 -0.26 -0.73 10.61
N SER A 58 0.90 -0.09 10.67
CA SER A 58 1.69 0.19 9.49
C SER A 58 2.59 -0.98 9.07
N LEU A 59 2.77 -1.15 7.76
CA LEU A 59 3.94 -1.82 7.22
C LEU A 59 5.18 -1.00 7.55
N SER A 60 6.26 -1.69 7.92
CA SER A 60 7.54 -1.04 8.24
C SER A 60 8.37 -0.80 6.98
N SER A 61 8.92 0.40 6.83
CA SER A 61 9.91 0.73 5.79
C SER A 61 11.34 0.30 6.14
N ASP A 62 11.57 -0.21 7.36
CA ASP A 62 12.91 -0.45 7.88
C ASP A 62 13.10 -1.86 8.47
N ALA A 63 12.04 -2.67 8.47
CA ALA A 63 12.06 -3.98 9.10
C ALA A 63 11.00 -4.93 8.50
N PHE A 64 11.20 -6.22 8.73
CA PHE A 64 10.15 -7.23 8.58
C PHE A 64 9.34 -7.33 9.87
N THR A 65 8.06 -6.98 9.80
CA THR A 65 7.08 -7.28 10.85
C THR A 65 6.09 -8.35 10.42
N ILE A 66 5.94 -8.58 9.11
CA ILE A 66 5.27 -9.77 8.56
C ILE A 66 6.22 -10.95 8.72
N THR A 67 5.81 -12.01 9.41
CA THR A 67 6.66 -13.21 9.55
C THR A 67 6.62 -14.08 8.28
N PRO A 68 7.63 -14.94 8.04
CA PRO A 68 7.60 -15.87 6.91
C PRO A 68 6.34 -16.75 6.89
N GLU A 69 5.87 -17.20 8.05
CA GLU A 69 4.65 -18.01 8.15
C GLU A 69 3.38 -17.21 7.84
N GLN A 70 3.33 -15.93 8.22
CA GLN A 70 2.25 -15.03 7.85
C GLN A 70 2.24 -14.80 6.34
N PHE A 71 3.39 -14.48 5.77
CA PHE A 71 3.52 -14.23 4.34
C PHE A 71 3.16 -15.47 3.52
N ARG A 72 3.66 -16.65 3.90
CA ARG A 72 3.31 -17.92 3.25
C ARG A 72 1.80 -18.18 3.25
N LYS A 73 1.11 -17.95 4.38
CA LYS A 73 -0.35 -18.08 4.47
C LYS A 73 -1.07 -17.06 3.60
N TYR A 74 -0.54 -15.85 3.55
CA TYR A 74 -1.08 -14.77 2.73
C TYR A 74 -0.99 -15.10 1.24
N LEU A 75 0.15 -15.60 0.74
CA LEU A 75 0.30 -16.02 -0.65
C LEU A 75 -0.71 -17.11 -1.05
N ILE A 76 -0.97 -18.08 -0.17
CA ILE A 76 -1.99 -19.12 -0.42
C ILE A 76 -3.40 -18.53 -0.55
N GLU A 77 -3.75 -17.56 0.29
CA GLU A 77 -5.07 -16.92 0.22
C GLU A 77 -5.20 -15.93 -0.93
N LEU A 78 -4.09 -15.29 -1.33
CA LEU A 78 -4.02 -14.41 -2.48
C LEU A 78 -4.17 -15.20 -3.77
N ASP A 79 -3.46 -16.33 -3.89
CA ASP A 79 -3.51 -17.23 -5.04
C ASP A 79 -4.93 -17.67 -5.39
N LYS A 80 -5.73 -18.03 -4.38
CA LYS A 80 -7.16 -18.36 -4.54
C LYS A 80 -8.01 -17.23 -5.14
N LYS A 81 -7.51 -16.00 -5.16
CA LYS A 81 -8.22 -14.80 -5.64
C LYS A 81 -7.66 -14.27 -6.95
N THR A 82 -6.36 -14.43 -7.18
CA THR A 82 -5.65 -13.76 -8.29
C THR A 82 -4.78 -14.69 -9.13
N ASP A 83 -4.68 -15.98 -8.81
CA ASP A 83 -3.76 -16.93 -9.45
C ASP A 83 -2.29 -16.51 -9.32
N TYR A 84 -1.93 -15.91 -8.18
CA TYR A 84 -0.63 -15.29 -7.92
C TYR A 84 0.55 -16.24 -8.12
N LEU A 85 0.42 -17.51 -7.71
CA LEU A 85 1.53 -18.47 -7.71
C LEU A 85 1.94 -18.90 -9.12
N SER A 86 1.09 -18.67 -10.14
CA SER A 86 1.44 -18.89 -11.55
C SER A 86 2.67 -18.08 -12.00
N ASN A 87 3.01 -16.99 -11.31
CA ASN A 87 4.25 -16.23 -11.54
C ASN A 87 5.53 -17.01 -11.18
N TYR A 88 5.42 -18.07 -10.36
CA TYR A 88 6.57 -18.82 -9.83
C TYR A 88 6.59 -20.29 -10.27
N GLY A 89 5.45 -20.82 -10.74
CA GLY A 89 5.37 -22.20 -11.25
C GLY A 89 3.93 -22.70 -11.35
N GLU A 90 3.80 -23.92 -11.87
CA GLU A 90 2.50 -24.55 -12.12
C GLU A 90 2.11 -25.48 -10.96
N VAL A 91 1.22 -25.02 -10.07
CA VAL A 91 0.85 -25.73 -8.83
C VAL A 91 0.33 -27.15 -9.10
N ASP A 92 -0.46 -27.33 -10.16
CA ASP A 92 -1.06 -28.62 -10.52
C ASP A 92 -0.02 -29.67 -10.97
N PHE A 93 1.15 -29.23 -11.45
CA PHE A 93 2.22 -30.11 -11.93
C PHE A 93 3.36 -30.25 -10.91
N GLU A 94 3.78 -29.14 -10.32
CA GLU A 94 4.95 -29.07 -9.44
C GLU A 94 4.62 -29.30 -7.96
N GLY A 95 3.35 -29.07 -7.58
CA GLY A 95 2.86 -29.15 -6.22
C GLY A 95 3.01 -27.84 -5.45
N LEU A 96 1.99 -27.54 -4.63
CA LEU A 96 1.85 -26.28 -3.88
C LEU A 96 3.09 -25.92 -3.05
N GLU A 97 3.66 -26.89 -2.31
CA GLU A 97 4.80 -26.64 -1.41
C GLU A 97 6.05 -26.16 -2.17
N ARG A 98 6.27 -26.70 -3.37
CA ARG A 98 7.42 -26.34 -4.20
C ARG A 98 7.24 -24.94 -4.78
N VAL A 99 6.09 -24.66 -5.38
CA VAL A 99 5.79 -23.34 -5.95
C VAL A 99 5.78 -22.25 -4.87
N LEU A 100 5.21 -22.53 -3.69
CA LEU A 100 5.27 -21.62 -2.55
C LEU A 100 6.70 -21.36 -2.09
N SER A 101 7.58 -22.37 -2.10
CA SER A 101 8.97 -22.16 -1.71
C SER A 101 9.68 -21.19 -2.67
N TYR A 102 9.40 -21.28 -3.97
CA TYR A 102 9.91 -20.32 -4.96
C TYR A 102 9.33 -18.93 -4.81
N ALA A 103 8.04 -18.81 -4.49
CA ALA A 103 7.43 -17.51 -4.19
C ALA A 103 8.02 -16.88 -2.92
N MET A 104 8.27 -17.68 -1.87
CA MET A 104 8.92 -17.21 -0.64
C MET A 104 10.35 -16.72 -0.91
N GLU A 105 11.16 -17.48 -1.66
CA GLU A 105 12.53 -17.08 -2.04
C GLU A 105 12.51 -15.83 -2.93
N GLY A 106 11.62 -15.80 -3.92
CA GLY A 106 11.51 -14.73 -4.90
C GLY A 106 10.98 -13.41 -4.35
N ASP A 107 10.10 -13.45 -3.36
CA ASP A 107 9.48 -12.25 -2.78
C ASP A 107 10.00 -11.92 -1.39
N TYR A 108 9.93 -12.87 -0.46
CA TYR A 108 10.23 -12.59 0.96
C TYR A 108 11.72 -12.43 1.20
N GLU A 109 12.54 -13.36 0.68
CA GLU A 109 13.99 -13.34 0.90
C GLU A 109 14.71 -12.28 0.05
N SER A 110 14.09 -11.84 -1.04
CA SER A 110 14.62 -10.80 -1.93
C SER A 110 14.27 -9.38 -1.48
N SER A 111 13.30 -9.22 -0.58
CA SER A 111 12.83 -7.92 -0.10
C SER A 111 13.65 -7.41 1.09
N GLU A 112 13.68 -6.09 1.26
CA GLU A 112 14.41 -5.45 2.37
C GLU A 112 13.56 -5.22 3.62
N ASN A 113 12.25 -5.01 3.46
CA ASN A 113 11.31 -4.67 4.52
C ASN A 113 9.86 -4.96 4.10
N ASP A 114 8.89 -4.73 4.99
CA ASP A 114 7.47 -5.01 4.70
C ASP A 114 6.92 -4.19 3.52
N VAL A 115 7.36 -2.94 3.34
CA VAL A 115 6.88 -2.06 2.27
C VAL A 115 7.37 -2.57 0.91
N ASP A 116 8.64 -2.93 0.82
CA ASP A 116 9.24 -3.53 -0.38
C ASP A 116 8.55 -4.84 -0.74
N LEU A 117 8.39 -5.73 0.25
CA LEU A 117 7.71 -7.02 0.11
C LEU A 117 6.31 -6.88 -0.49
N ILE A 118 5.46 -6.04 0.12
CA ILE A 118 4.08 -5.89 -0.34
C ILE A 118 4.03 -5.11 -1.66
N SER A 119 4.95 -4.19 -1.91
CA SER A 119 5.03 -3.49 -3.20
C SER A 119 5.39 -4.43 -4.34
N GLY A 120 6.29 -5.40 -4.10
CA GLY A 120 6.60 -6.50 -5.02
C GLY A 120 5.37 -7.33 -5.36
N VAL A 121 4.62 -7.75 -4.34
CA VAL A 121 3.36 -8.51 -4.53
C VAL A 121 2.32 -7.70 -5.32
N ILE A 122 2.17 -6.40 -5.03
CA ILE A 122 1.25 -5.53 -5.79
C ILE A 122 1.68 -5.46 -7.26
N ASN A 123 2.98 -5.38 -7.55
CA ASN A 123 3.50 -5.38 -8.92
C ASN A 123 3.22 -6.69 -9.65
N ALA A 124 3.53 -7.83 -9.02
CA ALA A 124 3.38 -9.14 -9.63
C ALA A 124 1.90 -9.55 -9.79
N SER A 125 1.02 -9.18 -8.85
CA SER A 125 -0.41 -9.46 -8.95
C SER A 125 -1.15 -8.56 -9.93
N GLY A 126 -0.70 -7.31 -10.13
CA GLY A 126 -1.43 -6.30 -10.88
C GLY A 126 -2.75 -5.86 -10.23
N ASP A 127 -3.05 -6.33 -9.01
CA ASP A 127 -4.29 -6.05 -8.28
C ASP A 127 -3.98 -5.56 -6.86
N ILE A 128 -3.76 -4.25 -6.76
CA ILE A 128 -3.52 -3.60 -5.48
C ILE A 128 -4.69 -3.78 -4.51
N HIS A 129 -5.93 -3.71 -5.00
CA HIS A 129 -7.11 -3.71 -4.14
C HIS A 129 -7.24 -5.05 -3.42
N THR A 130 -7.16 -6.16 -4.14
CA THR A 130 -7.21 -7.49 -3.54
C THR A 130 -6.02 -7.73 -2.62
N THR A 131 -4.81 -7.33 -3.04
CA THR A 131 -3.56 -7.48 -2.28
C THR A 131 -3.65 -6.84 -0.91
N VAL A 132 -3.97 -5.54 -0.85
CA VAL A 132 -3.94 -4.80 0.43
C VAL A 132 -5.16 -5.07 1.31
N THR A 133 -6.33 -5.30 0.73
CA THR A 133 -7.53 -5.64 1.53
C THR A 133 -7.44 -7.03 2.14
N LEU A 134 -6.84 -8.00 1.44
CA LEU A 134 -6.57 -9.32 2.00
C LEU A 134 -5.55 -9.25 3.14
N LEU A 135 -4.46 -8.51 2.93
CA LEU A 135 -3.44 -8.31 3.96
C LEU A 135 -4.02 -7.69 5.23
N HIS A 136 -4.86 -6.65 5.06
CA HIS A 136 -5.60 -6.04 6.16
C HIS A 136 -6.51 -7.04 6.87
N LYS A 137 -7.32 -7.80 6.11
CA LYS A 137 -8.25 -8.78 6.67
C LYS A 137 -7.54 -9.87 7.47
N MET A 138 -6.38 -10.32 7.01
CA MET A 138 -5.64 -11.42 7.66
C MET A 138 -4.85 -10.95 8.87
N PHE A 139 -4.18 -9.79 8.77
CA PHE A 139 -3.15 -9.39 9.75
C PHE A 139 -3.27 -7.95 10.25
N GLY A 140 -4.29 -7.21 9.80
CA GLY A 140 -4.63 -5.87 10.28
C GLY A 140 -3.80 -4.73 9.70
N TYR A 141 -2.85 -4.98 8.79
CA TYR A 141 -2.06 -3.90 8.18
C TYR A 141 -2.97 -2.98 7.37
N ASP A 142 -2.94 -1.68 7.67
CA ASP A 142 -3.84 -0.68 7.09
C ASP A 142 -3.12 0.55 6.54
N SER A 143 -1.83 0.70 6.83
CA SER A 143 -1.07 1.88 6.43
C SER A 143 0.41 1.65 6.18
N ILE A 144 1.07 2.70 5.70
CA ILE A 144 2.51 2.94 5.76
C ILE A 144 2.68 4.33 6.33
N ILE A 145 3.65 4.53 7.24
CA ILE A 145 4.01 5.84 7.77
C ILE A 145 5.52 5.96 7.70
N THR A 146 6.02 6.93 6.96
CA THR A 146 7.46 7.11 6.77
C THR A 146 7.82 8.57 6.57
N GLY A 147 9.09 8.92 6.85
CA GLY A 147 9.61 10.24 6.53
C GLY A 147 9.85 10.39 5.03
N ALA A 148 9.70 11.60 4.50
CA ALA A 148 10.07 11.85 3.11
C ALA A 148 11.55 12.23 2.98
N GLU A 149 12.22 11.74 1.93
CA GLU A 149 13.54 12.23 1.52
C GLU A 149 13.45 13.56 0.73
N TRP A 150 12.23 13.99 0.40
CA TRP A 150 11.94 15.17 -0.42
C TRP A 150 10.89 16.06 0.27
N GLY A 151 10.81 17.33 -0.13
CA GLY A 151 9.79 18.25 0.39
C GLY A 151 10.04 18.79 1.81
N GLY A 152 11.21 18.51 2.41
CA GLY A 152 11.59 18.96 3.75
C GLY A 152 11.16 17.97 4.85
N GLU A 153 11.08 18.44 6.10
CA GLU A 153 10.55 17.66 7.21
C GLU A 153 9.03 17.45 7.02
N GLN A 154 8.66 16.37 6.35
CA GLN A 154 7.28 15.90 6.27
C GLN A 154 7.22 14.41 6.62
N THR A 155 6.10 14.01 7.19
CA THR A 155 5.72 12.61 7.34
C THR A 155 4.70 12.27 6.28
N ILE A 156 4.99 11.22 5.51
CA ILE A 156 4.07 10.65 4.53
C ILE A 156 3.24 9.57 5.23
N TYR A 157 1.94 9.64 5.02
CA TYR A 157 0.96 8.66 5.49
C TYR A 157 0.31 8.03 4.26
N ILE A 158 0.47 6.74 4.06
CA ILE A 158 -0.12 6.02 2.94
C ILE A 158 -1.18 5.08 3.49
N ALA A 159 -2.44 5.33 3.17
CA ALA A 159 -3.50 4.40 3.51
C ALA A 159 -3.54 3.25 2.50
N LEU A 160 -3.55 2.02 3.02
CA LEU A 160 -3.74 0.82 2.22
C LEU A 160 -5.23 0.50 2.03
N ILE A 161 -6.06 0.86 3.01
CA ILE A 161 -7.50 0.59 3.05
C ILE A 161 -8.29 1.84 3.43
N HIS A 162 -9.55 1.94 2.96
CA HIS A 162 -10.39 3.12 3.23
C HIS A 162 -10.69 3.36 4.70
N ASP A 163 -10.77 2.31 5.53
CA ASP A 163 -11.00 2.47 6.98
C ASP A 163 -9.82 3.13 7.72
N ALA A 164 -8.65 3.27 7.08
CA ALA A 164 -7.48 3.93 7.66
C ALA A 164 -7.59 5.46 7.65
N PHE A 165 -8.64 6.02 7.04
CA PHE A 165 -8.83 7.47 6.99
C PHE A 165 -10.28 7.88 6.77
N ARG A 166 -10.57 9.16 6.99
CA ARG A 166 -11.88 9.77 6.68
C ARG A 166 -11.70 11.17 6.13
N ILE A 167 -12.30 11.48 4.99
CA ILE A 167 -12.34 12.85 4.47
C ILE A 167 -13.20 13.70 5.42
N VAL A 168 -12.62 14.80 5.92
CA VAL A 168 -13.28 15.75 6.83
C VAL A 168 -13.73 16.98 6.07
N ASP A 169 -12.91 17.47 5.15
CA ASP A 169 -13.19 18.66 4.35
C ASP A 169 -12.53 18.59 2.97
N VAL A 170 -13.14 19.24 1.99
CA VAL A 170 -12.61 19.42 0.64
C VAL A 170 -12.72 20.90 0.25
N THR A 171 -11.58 21.58 0.23
CA THR A 171 -11.49 23.01 -0.09
C THR A 171 -10.91 23.19 -1.49
N LYS A 172 -11.47 24.11 -2.28
CA LYS A 172 -10.92 24.51 -3.58
C LYS A 172 -9.72 25.43 -3.39
N LEU A 173 -8.62 25.16 -4.10
CA LEU A 173 -7.38 25.96 -4.09
C LEU A 173 -7.35 27.03 -5.19
#